data_AF-A0A521U9T0-F1
#
_entry.id   AF-A0A521U9T0-F1
#
_cell.length_a   1.000
_cell.length_b   1.000
_cell.length_c   1.000
_cell.angle_alpha   90.00
_cell.angle_beta   90.00
_cell.angle_gamma   90.00
#
_symmetry.space_group_name_H-M   'P 1'
#
loop_
_entity.id
_entity.type
_entity.pdbx_description
1 polymer ?
#
loop_
_entity_poly.entity_id
_entity_poly.type
_entity_poly.pdbx_seq_one_letter_code
_entity_poly.pdbx_strand_id
1 'polypeptide(L)' 'MKVVFDKTPVVTDHHFQFCPGCTHGITIRLIGEVLEQMGLANRAVGLVGDGCMSWSLQY' A
#
# COMPACT_ATOMS: atom_id res chain seq x y z
N MET A 1 12.49 20.33 -2.27
CA MET A 1 11.10 19.86 -2.20
C MET A 1 10.90 19.27 -0.81
N LYS A 2 9.84 19.66 -0.08
CA LYS A 2 9.59 19.13 1.28
C LYS A 2 9.03 17.71 1.15
N VAL A 3 9.63 16.75 1.84
CA VAL A 3 9.07 15.39 1.97
C VAL A 3 7.76 15.52 2.75
N VAL A 4 6.65 15.16 2.11
CA VAL A 4 5.30 15.25 2.68
C VAL A 4 4.83 13.92 3.27
N PHE A 5 5.44 12.82 2.86
CA PHE A 5 5.19 11.49 3.39
C PHE A 5 6.41 10.59 3.22
N ASP A 6 6.49 9.56 4.06
CA ASP A 6 7.50 8.51 3.98
C ASP A 6 6.87 7.19 3.53
N LYS A 7 7.70 6.20 3.20
CA LYS A 7 7.28 4.84 2.90
C LYS A 7 7.01 4.08 4.20
N THR A 8 5.83 3.49 4.32
CA THR A 8 5.48 2.62 5.46
C THR A 8 6.14 1.24 5.33
N PRO A 9 6.67 0.65 6.42
CA PRO A 9 7.24 -0.69 6.43
C PRO A 9 6.20 -1.81 6.20
N VAL A 10 4.90 -1.49 6.25
CA VAL A 10 3.81 -2.44 6.01
C VAL A 10 3.67 -2.78 4.52
N VAL A 11 4.18 -1.92 3.64
CA VAL A 11 4.07 -2.06 2.19
C VAL A 11 5.42 -2.47 1.60
N THR A 12 5.40 -3.41 0.66
CA THR A 12 6.62 -4.04 0.12
C THR A 12 7.47 -3.07 -0.72
N ASP A 13 8.73 -3.45 -0.94
CA ASP A 13 9.67 -2.70 -1.81
C ASP A 13 9.47 -2.92 -3.31
N HIS A 14 8.48 -3.72 -3.69
CA HIS A 14 8.18 -3.98 -5.07
C HIS A 14 7.62 -2.75 -5.79
N HIS A 15 8.01 -2.60 -7.06
CA HIS A 15 7.47 -1.54 -7.90
C HIS A 15 6.00 -1.81 -8.19
N PHE A 16 5.15 -0.84 -7.87
CA PHE A 16 3.76 -0.90 -8.24
C PHE A 16 3.57 -0.79 -9.76
N GLN A 17 2.73 -1.66 -10.32
CA GLN A 17 2.35 -1.64 -11.73
C GLN A 17 1.19 -0.68 -12.02
N PHE A 18 1.01 0.33 -11.18
CA PHE A 18 -0.07 1.29 -11.28
C PHE A 18 0.26 2.42 -12.24
N CYS A 19 -0.74 2.86 -13.01
CA CYS A 19 -0.58 4.02 -13.88
C CYS A 19 -0.24 5.27 -13.05
N PRO A 20 0.68 6.14 -13.54
CA PRO A 20 0.99 7.39 -12.88
C PRO A 20 -0.27 8.26 -12.75
N GLY A 21 -0.55 8.72 -11.54
CA GLY A 21 -1.74 9.53 -11.23
C GLY A 21 -3.00 8.73 -10.87
N CYS A 22 -3.00 7.39 -10.95
CA CYS A 22 -4.10 6.61 -10.40
C CYS A 22 -4.00 6.52 -8.86
N THR A 23 -5.14 6.33 -8.21
CA THR A 23 -5.23 6.37 -6.74
C THR A 23 -4.86 5.05 -6.06
N HIS A 24 -4.60 3.96 -6.81
CA HIS A 24 -4.33 2.65 -6.22
C HIS A 24 -3.07 2.65 -5.34
N GLY A 25 -1.97 3.23 -5.84
CA GLY A 25 -0.71 3.30 -5.09
C GLY A 25 -0.82 4.13 -3.81
N ILE A 26 -1.52 5.28 -3.86
CA ILE A 26 -1.72 6.12 -2.68
C ILE A 26 -2.65 5.43 -1.67
N THR A 27 -3.69 4.72 -2.11
CA THR A 27 -4.62 4.00 -1.23
C THR A 27 -3.92 2.90 -0.45
N ILE A 28 -3.05 2.10 -1.08
CA ILE A 28 -2.30 1.03 -0.39
C ILE A 28 -1.35 1.61 0.65
N ARG A 29 -0.67 2.71 0.32
CA ARG A 29 0.18 3.43 1.27
C ARG A 29 -0.62 3.91 2.48
N LEU A 30 -1.77 4.55 2.27
CA LEU A 30 -2.64 5.04 3.35
C LEU A 30 -3.15 3.88 4.24
N ILE A 31 -3.53 2.75 3.65
CA ILE A 31 -3.92 1.56 4.41
C ILE A 31 -2.75 1.06 5.26
N GLY A 32 -1.54 1.00 4.71
CA GLY A 32 -0.34 0.61 5.45
C GLY A 32 -0.03 1.55 6.62
N GLU A 33 -0.11 2.87 6.41
CA GLU A 33 0.07 3.87 7.47
C GLU A 33 -0.94 3.68 8.62
N VAL A 34 -2.21 3.43 8.30
CA VAL A 34 -3.24 3.19 9.31
C VAL A 34 -2.99 1.87 10.04
N LEU A 35 -2.63 0.80 9.33
CA LEU A 35 -2.30 -0.50 9.93
C LEU A 35 -1.09 -0.40 10.89
N GLU A 36 -0.09 0.39 10.51
CA GLU A 36 1.07 0.69 11.34
C GLU A 36 0.68 1.47 12.59
N GLN A 37 -0.08 2.56 12.44
CA GLN A 37 -0.58 3.38 13.56
C GLN A 37 -1.45 2.58 14.53
N MET A 38 -2.20 1.59 14.03
CA MET A 38 -3.03 0.71 14.84
C MET A 38 -2.25 -0.47 15.45
N GLY A 39 -0.97 -0.67 15.10
CA GLY A 39 -0.18 -1.83 15.54
C GLY A 39 -0.72 -3.17 15.02
N LEU A 40 -1.40 -3.16 13.86
CA LEU A 40 -2.09 -4.31 13.28
C LEU A 40 -1.39 -4.90 12.05
N ALA A 41 -0.23 -4.37 11.64
CA ALA A 41 0.51 -4.83 10.47
C ALA A 41 0.71 -6.36 10.42
N ASN A 42 1.08 -6.98 11.55
CA ASN A 42 1.31 -8.44 11.66
C ASN A 42 0.04 -9.25 12.00
N ARG A 43 -1.13 -8.60 12.06
CA ARG A 43 -2.41 -9.20 12.46
C ARG A 43 -3.52 -8.96 11.42
N ALA A 44 -3.21 -8.31 10.31
CA ALA A 44 -4.13 -8.03 9.23
C ALA A 44 -3.89 -8.99 8.06
N VAL A 45 -4.97 -9.40 7.38
CA VAL A 45 -4.92 -10.16 6.14
C VAL A 45 -5.48 -9.28 5.04
N GLY A 46 -4.67 -9.00 4.02
CA GLY A 46 -5.13 -8.33 2.81
C GLY A 46 -5.92 -9.29 1.93
N LEU A 47 -7.06 -8.83 1.40
CA LEU A 47 -7.83 -9.53 0.37
C LEU A 47 -8.07 -8.57 -0.79
N VAL A 48 -7.80 -9.03 -2.01
CA VAL A 48 -8.05 -8.29 -3.25
C VAL A 48 -8.85 -9.17 -4.20
N GLY A 49 -9.78 -8.55 -4.92
CA GLY A 49 -10.49 -9.19 -6.02
C GLY A 49 -9.68 -9.16 -7.32
N ASP A 50 -10.34 -9.46 -8.42
CA ASP A 50 -9.79 -9.32 -9.78
C ASP A 50 -9.80 -7.84 -10.21
N GLY A 51 -8.69 -7.37 -10.80
CA GLY A 51 -8.55 -6.01 -11.31
C GLY A 51 -7.16 -5.40 -11.11
N CYS A 52 -7.05 -4.09 -11.30
CA CYS A 52 -5.77 -3.38 -11.16
C CYS A 52 -5.17 -3.59 -9.75
N MET A 53 -6.02 -3.61 -8.72
CA MET A 53 -5.59 -3.75 -7.32
C MET A 53 -5.11 -5.16 -6.95
N SER A 54 -5.32 -6.18 -7.78
CA SER A 54 -4.84 -7.55 -7.51
C SER A 54 -3.33 -7.60 -7.31
N TRP A 55 -2.61 -6.73 -8.00
CA TRP A 55 -1.16 -6.59 -7.93
C TRP A 55 -0.65 -5.99 -6.60
N SER A 56 -1.54 -5.53 -5.71
CA SER A 56 -1.15 -4.95 -4.41
C SER A 56 -0.81 -5.96 -3.33
N LEU A 57 -1.24 -7.22 -3.49
CA LEU A 57 -0.91 -8.34 -2.60
C LEU A 57 0.06 -9.32 -3.25
N GLN A 58 0.49 -9.05 -4.46
CA GLN A 58 1.51 -9.82 -5.14
C GLN A 58 2.86 -9.14 -4.89
N TYR A 59 3.74 -9.87 -4.21
CA TYR A 59 5.14 -9.55 -3.91
C TYR A 59 5.35 -8.54 -2.77
#